data_AF-A0A9X6ABW2-F1
#
_entry.id   AF-A0A9X6ABW2-F1
#
_cell.length_a   1.000
_cell.length_b   1.000
_cell.length_c   1.000
_cell.angle_alpha   90.00
_cell.angle_beta   90.00
_cell.angle_gamma   90.00
#
_symmetry.space_group_name_H-M   'P 1'
#
loop_
_entity.id
_entity.type
_entity.pdbx_description
1 polymer ?
#
loop_
_entity_poly.entity_id
_entity_poly.type
_entity_poly.pdbx_seq_one_letter_code
_entity_poly.pdbx_strand_id
1 'polypeptide(L)'
;AHLLAVLGRQSARYADRLATLLDDPGKDPCLEGTVGDYARWALTRIGDPRAMPGLVERLYEPYREHYGRGYCVSDPRLPDVDAVLVPLRAHADVLLPDLREVMRHHAAHNGGHGPLTGAFLKVLKAWGPDALPALPEVVALLDDATGSLSIVEVLAAMGPGAASAEPALRARKPLNWPGYHWNAAWAASRMGGDRTAALRLIGDAVLTEEGPYYGPVHLLTDFGPAAAPYADRVRHIMENTGGLHRIEAALALWSGTGEPEPSISVLAGFVLPIADGGDDHGLFGEALRALARIGTLTPATRAALRTVRGFDGRLAQERNYEAFLQDEELRAAIDYLLALP
;
A
#
# COMPACT_ATOMS: atom_id res chain seq x y z
N ALA A 1 6.89 15.86 22.25
CA ALA A 1 6.08 14.79 21.65
C ALA A 1 6.50 14.47 20.21
N HIS A 2 6.68 15.47 19.33
CA HIS A 2 7.03 15.23 17.91
C HIS A 2 8.28 14.34 17.69
N LEU A 3 9.38 14.54 18.42
CA LEU A 3 10.57 13.65 18.32
C LEU A 3 10.26 12.21 18.75
N LEU A 4 9.40 12.03 19.75
CA LEU A 4 9.00 10.70 20.21
C LEU A 4 8.14 9.99 19.17
N ALA A 5 7.31 10.73 18.42
CA ALA A 5 6.62 10.16 17.28
C ALA A 5 7.60 9.68 16.19
N VAL A 6 8.67 10.42 15.90
CA VAL A 6 9.69 9.94 14.95
C VAL A 6 10.34 8.62 15.39
N LEU A 7 10.53 8.41 16.69
CA LEU A 7 11.14 7.19 17.24
C LEU A 7 10.22 5.95 17.20
N GLY A 8 8.94 6.12 16.82
CA GLY A 8 7.99 5.03 16.71
C GLY A 8 7.93 4.14 17.95
N ARG A 9 8.02 2.82 17.76
CA ARG A 9 7.97 1.82 18.85
C ARG A 9 9.05 2.01 19.92
N GLN A 10 10.20 2.61 19.60
CA GLN A 10 11.26 2.86 20.59
C GLN A 10 10.85 3.90 21.64
N SER A 11 9.81 4.70 21.35
CA SER A 11 9.25 5.67 22.30
C SER A 11 8.30 5.06 23.33
N ALA A 12 8.02 3.75 23.28
CA ALA A 12 7.05 3.07 24.16
C ALA A 12 7.27 3.32 25.66
N ARG A 13 8.52 3.46 26.11
CA ARG A 13 8.86 3.81 27.51
C ARG A 13 8.31 5.16 27.98
N TYR A 14 7.85 6.00 27.06
CA TYR A 14 7.27 7.32 27.33
C TYR A 14 5.74 7.33 27.19
N ALA A 15 5.10 6.19 26.91
CA ALA A 15 3.66 6.11 26.62
C ALA A 15 2.79 6.79 27.69
N ASP A 16 3.06 6.57 28.97
CA ASP A 16 2.27 7.18 30.05
C ASP A 16 2.43 8.71 30.09
N ARG A 17 3.63 9.23 29.83
CA ARG A 17 3.87 10.68 29.76
C ARG A 17 3.27 11.29 28.49
N LEU A 18 3.20 10.53 27.40
CA LEU A 18 2.51 10.96 26.19
C LEU A 18 0.99 11.00 26.41
N ALA A 19 0.43 10.03 27.13
CA ALA A 19 -1.00 10.00 27.43
C ALA A 19 -1.44 11.21 28.24
N THR A 20 -0.62 11.71 29.18
CA THR A 20 -0.95 12.94 29.94
C THR A 20 -0.97 14.21 29.09
N LEU A 21 -0.48 14.17 27.86
CA LEU A 21 -0.39 15.32 26.95
C LEU A 21 -1.48 15.31 25.87
N LEU A 22 -2.37 14.31 25.81
CA LEU A 22 -3.32 14.13 24.71
C LEU A 22 -4.24 15.33 24.45
N ASP A 23 -4.53 16.12 25.50
CA ASP A 23 -5.38 17.30 25.44
C ASP A 23 -4.60 18.62 25.57
N ASP A 24 -3.27 18.57 25.49
CA ASP A 24 -2.41 19.76 25.59
C ASP A 24 -2.58 20.64 24.33
N PRO A 25 -3.14 21.87 24.48
CA PRO A 25 -3.43 22.74 23.35
C PRO A 25 -2.20 23.56 22.91
N GLY A 26 -1.02 23.31 23.49
CA GLY A 26 0.20 24.04 23.20
C GLY A 26 0.53 24.01 21.71
N LYS A 27 0.86 25.18 21.15
CA LYS A 27 1.23 25.37 19.75
C LYS A 27 2.60 26.02 19.66
N ASP A 28 3.30 25.78 18.55
CA ASP A 28 4.56 26.43 18.22
C ASP A 28 4.45 27.03 16.80
N PRO A 29 4.88 28.28 16.56
CA PRO A 29 4.82 28.89 15.21
C PRO A 29 5.58 28.11 14.14
N CYS A 30 6.52 27.25 14.53
CA CYS A 30 7.29 26.41 13.64
C CYS A 30 6.69 25.02 13.45
N LEU A 31 5.56 24.66 14.07
CA LEU A 31 4.93 23.33 14.02
C LEU A 31 3.44 23.41 13.61
N GLU A 32 2.99 22.51 12.74
CA GLU A 32 1.55 22.35 12.45
C GLU A 32 0.86 21.46 13.49
N GLY A 33 -0.19 21.96 14.14
CA GLY A 33 -0.96 21.23 15.15
C GLY A 33 -0.58 21.55 16.59
N THR A 34 -1.04 20.72 17.53
CA THR A 34 -0.83 20.89 18.98
C THR A 34 0.13 19.86 19.57
N VAL A 35 0.62 20.12 20.79
CA VAL A 35 1.35 19.13 21.59
C VAL A 35 0.54 17.84 21.73
N GLY A 36 -0.77 17.94 21.94
CA GLY A 36 -1.68 16.80 22.01
C GLY A 36 -1.76 15.99 20.71
N ASP A 37 -1.74 16.64 19.55
CA ASP A 37 -1.75 15.94 18.25
C ASP A 37 -0.46 15.13 18.05
N TYR A 38 0.70 15.70 18.39
CA TYR A 38 1.96 14.97 18.34
C TYR A 38 2.07 13.88 19.42
N ALA A 39 1.47 14.07 20.59
CA ALA A 39 1.44 13.06 21.64
C ALA A 39 0.60 11.85 21.22
N ARG A 40 -0.56 12.13 20.62
CA ARG A 40 -1.42 11.13 19.99
C ARG A 40 -0.69 10.40 18.87
N TRP A 41 0.01 11.12 17.99
CA TRP A 41 0.77 10.51 16.91
C TRP A 41 1.91 9.61 17.43
N ALA A 42 2.58 9.99 18.51
CA ALA A 42 3.56 9.11 19.14
C ALA A 42 2.92 7.83 19.68
N LEU A 43 1.76 7.96 20.34
CA LEU A 43 1.01 6.82 20.88
C LEU A 43 0.45 5.90 19.78
N THR A 44 -0.07 6.42 18.66
CA THR A 44 -0.50 5.58 17.53
C THR A 44 0.66 4.78 16.96
N ARG A 45 1.86 5.38 16.85
CA ARG A 45 3.05 4.67 16.39
C ARG A 45 3.59 3.62 17.37
N ILE A 46 3.29 3.78 18.66
CA ILE A 46 3.54 2.74 19.67
C ILE A 46 2.50 1.61 19.55
N GLY A 47 1.33 1.88 18.96
CA GLY A 47 0.17 0.97 18.98
C GLY A 47 -0.63 1.07 20.29
N ASP A 48 -0.54 2.20 20.98
CA ASP A 48 -1.25 2.40 22.25
C ASP A 48 -2.72 2.78 22.01
N PRO A 49 -3.68 2.00 22.54
CA PRO A 49 -5.11 2.22 22.28
C PRO A 49 -5.64 3.55 22.82
N ARG A 50 -4.93 4.20 23.75
CA ARG A 50 -5.32 5.52 24.28
C ARG A 50 -5.31 6.62 23.22
N ALA A 51 -4.64 6.41 22.09
CA ALA A 51 -4.63 7.37 20.98
C ALA A 51 -5.83 7.28 20.03
N MET A 52 -6.60 6.19 20.08
CA MET A 52 -7.67 5.90 19.12
C MET A 52 -8.91 6.80 19.24
N PRO A 53 -9.41 7.17 20.44
CA PRO A 53 -10.65 7.93 20.56
C PRO A 53 -10.59 9.29 19.83
N GLY A 54 -11.36 9.48 18.76
CA GLY A 54 -11.37 10.71 17.95
C GLY A 54 -10.14 10.88 17.03
N LEU A 55 -9.36 9.82 16.81
CA LEU A 55 -8.18 9.86 15.93
C LEU A 55 -8.55 10.24 14.49
N VAL A 56 -9.57 9.59 13.93
CA VAL A 56 -9.97 9.78 12.53
C VAL A 56 -10.41 11.22 12.27
N GLU A 57 -11.26 11.76 13.15
CA GLU A 57 -11.75 13.15 13.03
C GLU A 57 -10.60 14.15 13.08
N ARG A 58 -9.63 13.96 14.00
CA ARG A 58 -8.46 14.84 14.13
C ARG A 58 -7.52 14.78 12.93
N LEU A 59 -7.40 13.64 12.26
CA LEU A 59 -6.63 13.53 11.01
C LEU A 59 -7.36 14.17 9.83
N TYR A 60 -8.69 14.19 9.89
CA TYR A 60 -9.54 14.73 8.83
C TYR A 60 -9.68 16.25 8.88
N GLU A 61 -9.93 16.82 10.05
CA GLU A 61 -10.30 18.23 10.23
C GLU A 61 -9.33 19.22 9.56
N PRO A 62 -7.99 19.09 9.74
CA PRO A 62 -7.03 20.03 9.15
C PRO A 62 -7.03 20.01 7.62
N TYR A 63 -7.43 18.88 7.03
CA TYR A 63 -7.39 18.63 5.59
C TYR A 63 -8.78 18.52 4.97
N ARG A 64 -9.84 18.93 5.67
CA ARG A 64 -11.23 18.79 5.19
C ARG A 64 -11.45 19.39 3.79
N GLU A 65 -10.80 20.53 3.52
CA GLU A 65 -10.90 21.30 2.26
C GLU A 65 -9.63 21.24 1.42
N HIS A 66 -8.61 20.51 1.86
CA HIS A 66 -7.29 20.49 1.24
C HIS A 66 -6.82 19.06 1.01
N TYR A 67 -5.92 18.86 0.04
CA TYR A 67 -5.17 17.60 0.02
C TYR A 67 -4.35 17.48 1.30
N GLY A 68 -4.23 16.26 1.83
CA GLY A 68 -3.17 15.92 2.77
C GLY A 68 -1.86 16.40 2.16
N ARG A 69 -1.12 17.22 2.92
CA ARG A 69 0.01 17.95 2.35
C ARG A 69 1.29 17.13 2.37
N GLY A 70 1.30 15.97 3.05
CA GLY A 70 2.50 15.25 3.39
C GLY A 70 3.47 16.13 4.19
N TYR A 71 4.31 15.50 5.00
CA TYR A 71 5.44 16.20 5.58
C TYR A 71 6.41 16.59 4.44
N CYS A 72 7.09 17.73 4.51
CA CYS A 72 8.22 18.06 3.63
C CYS A 72 9.38 18.49 4.53
N VAL A 73 10.63 18.18 4.15
CA VAL A 73 11.86 18.36 4.97
C VAL A 73 11.95 19.72 5.69
N SER A 74 11.37 20.77 5.10
CA SER A 74 11.43 22.15 5.57
C SER A 74 10.26 22.60 6.46
N ASP A 75 9.25 21.76 6.71
CA ASP A 75 8.01 22.17 7.39
C ASP A 75 7.42 21.01 8.21
N PRO A 76 7.52 21.04 9.55
CA PRO A 76 7.04 19.96 10.40
C PRO A 76 5.51 19.95 10.50
N ARG A 77 4.90 19.25 9.54
CA ARG A 77 3.46 19.14 9.33
C ARG A 77 2.82 17.97 10.09
N LEU A 78 1.49 17.97 10.16
CA LEU A 78 0.74 16.79 10.60
C LEU A 78 0.90 15.63 9.59
N PRO A 79 0.87 14.36 10.03
CA PRO A 79 0.94 13.22 9.13
C PRO A 79 -0.34 13.06 8.31
N ASP A 80 -0.21 12.48 7.11
CA ASP A 80 -1.37 12.14 6.28
C ASP A 80 -2.19 11.00 6.89
N VAL A 81 -3.50 11.00 6.57
CA VAL A 81 -4.48 10.04 7.09
C VAL A 81 -4.04 8.58 6.89
N ASP A 82 -3.59 8.22 5.69
CA ASP A 82 -3.17 6.87 5.34
C ASP A 82 -1.88 6.46 6.05
N ALA A 83 -0.90 7.37 6.17
CA ALA A 83 0.33 7.10 6.90
C ALA A 83 0.08 6.75 8.37
N VAL A 84 -0.98 7.30 8.98
CA VAL A 84 -1.38 7.01 10.36
C VAL A 84 -2.23 5.75 10.48
N LEU A 85 -3.24 5.60 9.62
CA LEU A 85 -4.26 4.57 9.79
C LEU A 85 -3.86 3.22 9.19
N VAL A 86 -3.05 3.18 8.12
CA VAL A 86 -2.62 1.91 7.48
C VAL A 86 -1.99 0.93 8.48
N PRO A 87 -1.02 1.35 9.34
CA PRO A 87 -0.42 0.44 10.32
C PRO A 87 -1.37 -0.05 11.42
N LEU A 88 -2.52 0.62 11.61
CA LEU A 88 -3.48 0.35 12.68
C LEU A 88 -4.55 -0.68 12.30
N ARG A 89 -4.27 -1.54 11.31
CA ARG A 89 -5.19 -2.61 10.86
C ARG A 89 -5.73 -3.47 12.00
N ALA A 90 -4.90 -3.77 13.01
CA ALA A 90 -5.31 -4.55 14.18
C ALA A 90 -6.39 -3.86 15.06
N HIS A 91 -6.66 -2.58 14.81
CA HIS A 91 -7.67 -1.76 15.48
C HIS A 91 -8.77 -1.28 14.51
N ALA A 92 -8.89 -1.91 13.35
CA ALA A 92 -9.88 -1.52 12.33
C ALA A 92 -11.31 -1.55 12.88
N ASP A 93 -11.64 -2.52 13.75
CA ASP A 93 -12.95 -2.63 14.41
C ASP A 93 -13.31 -1.39 15.24
N VAL A 94 -12.32 -0.78 15.90
CA VAL A 94 -12.48 0.45 16.69
C VAL A 94 -12.54 1.69 15.80
N LEU A 95 -11.74 1.74 14.73
CA LEU A 95 -11.55 2.95 13.91
C LEU A 95 -12.55 3.07 12.75
N LEU A 96 -13.12 1.96 12.27
CA LEU A 96 -14.03 1.93 11.13
C LEU A 96 -15.31 2.74 11.31
N PRO A 97 -15.99 2.74 12.49
CA PRO A 97 -17.20 3.55 12.66
C PRO A 97 -16.95 5.03 12.34
N ASP A 98 -15.90 5.61 12.94
CA ASP A 98 -15.52 7.01 12.74
C ASP A 98 -15.03 7.26 11.30
N LEU A 99 -14.21 6.36 10.74
CA LEU A 99 -13.75 6.46 9.35
C LEU A 99 -14.90 6.49 8.36
N ARG A 100 -15.91 5.63 8.55
CA ARG A 100 -17.09 5.59 7.69
C ARG A 100 -17.93 6.87 7.82
N GLU A 101 -18.07 7.42 9.02
CA GLU A 101 -18.76 8.69 9.22
C GLU A 101 -18.05 9.84 8.52
N VAL A 102 -16.73 9.94 8.69
CA VAL A 102 -15.89 10.92 8.00
C VAL A 102 -15.97 10.77 6.48
N MET A 103 -15.94 9.54 5.96
CA MET A 103 -16.09 9.29 4.51
C MET A 103 -17.45 9.78 3.99
N ARG A 104 -18.55 9.48 4.69
CA ARG A 104 -19.89 9.95 4.30
C ARG A 104 -19.96 11.47 4.32
N HIS A 105 -19.45 12.10 5.37
CA HIS A 105 -19.39 13.56 5.49
C HIS A 105 -18.56 14.17 4.36
N HIS A 106 -17.36 13.64 4.10
CA HIS A 106 -16.47 14.11 3.04
C HIS A 106 -17.10 13.98 1.65
N ALA A 107 -17.73 12.85 1.35
CA ALA A 107 -18.41 12.64 0.08
C ALA A 107 -19.58 13.60 -0.10
N ALA A 108 -20.41 13.79 0.92
CA ALA A 108 -21.51 14.75 0.89
C ALA A 108 -21.03 16.19 0.69
N HIS A 109 -19.92 16.56 1.33
CA HIS A 109 -19.38 17.92 1.25
C HIS A 109 -18.75 18.24 -0.13
N ASN A 110 -18.14 17.25 -0.77
CA ASN A 110 -17.46 17.41 -2.06
C ASN A 110 -18.30 16.99 -3.28
N GLY A 111 -19.52 16.50 -3.06
CA GLY A 111 -20.39 15.99 -4.13
C GLY A 111 -19.90 14.68 -4.74
N GLY A 112 -19.16 13.86 -3.99
CA GLY A 112 -18.54 12.63 -4.48
C GLY A 112 -17.07 12.54 -4.06
N HIS A 113 -16.17 12.40 -5.02
CA HIS A 113 -14.74 12.30 -4.77
C HIS A 113 -14.14 13.64 -4.32
N GLY A 114 -13.46 13.65 -3.17
CA GLY A 114 -12.78 14.82 -2.63
C GLY A 114 -11.27 14.60 -2.43
N PRO A 115 -10.56 15.60 -1.90
CA PRO A 115 -9.10 15.56 -1.74
C PRO A 115 -8.55 14.39 -0.91
N LEU A 116 -9.33 13.86 0.04
CA LEU A 116 -8.91 12.79 0.95
C LEU A 116 -9.44 11.41 0.54
N THR A 117 -10.30 11.33 -0.48
CA THR A 117 -10.84 10.03 -0.95
C THR A 117 -9.74 9.03 -1.27
N GLY A 118 -8.66 9.47 -1.92
CA GLY A 118 -7.51 8.61 -2.21
C GLY A 118 -6.84 8.04 -0.93
N ALA A 119 -6.68 8.85 0.10
CA ALA A 119 -6.10 8.41 1.38
C ALA A 119 -7.01 7.39 2.08
N PHE A 120 -8.34 7.62 2.10
CA PHE A 120 -9.29 6.65 2.64
C PHE A 120 -9.24 5.31 1.89
N LEU A 121 -9.22 5.35 0.54
CA LEU A 121 -9.14 4.13 -0.26
C LEU A 121 -7.84 3.36 -0.02
N LYS A 122 -6.69 4.04 0.18
CA LYS A 122 -5.43 3.38 0.57
C LYS A 122 -5.55 2.65 1.91
N VAL A 123 -6.19 3.28 2.91
CA VAL A 123 -6.45 2.65 4.22
C VAL A 123 -7.31 1.40 4.07
N LEU A 124 -8.44 1.50 3.36
CA LEU A 124 -9.36 0.37 3.16
C LEU A 124 -8.70 -0.77 2.37
N LYS A 125 -7.89 -0.44 1.34
CA LYS A 125 -7.11 -1.44 0.58
C LYS A 125 -6.14 -2.18 1.50
N ALA A 126 -5.42 -1.47 2.36
CA ALA A 126 -4.44 -2.06 3.28
C ALA A 126 -5.09 -2.92 4.37
N TRP A 127 -6.28 -2.55 4.84
CA TRP A 127 -7.04 -3.32 5.84
C TRP A 127 -7.75 -4.53 5.22
N GLY A 128 -8.04 -4.50 3.91
CA GLY A 128 -8.56 -5.65 3.17
C GLY A 128 -9.89 -6.16 3.73
N PRO A 129 -10.05 -7.45 4.08
CA PRO A 129 -11.30 -7.97 4.64
C PRO A 129 -11.78 -7.26 5.91
N ASP A 130 -10.86 -6.71 6.70
CA ASP A 130 -11.24 -6.01 7.94
C ASP A 130 -12.03 -4.72 7.64
N ALA A 131 -11.84 -4.14 6.44
CA ALA A 131 -12.55 -2.95 5.98
C ALA A 131 -13.95 -3.23 5.38
N LEU A 132 -14.41 -4.49 5.32
CA LEU A 132 -15.71 -4.86 4.77
C LEU A 132 -16.92 -4.04 5.29
N PRO A 133 -16.98 -3.61 6.57
CA PRO A 133 -18.05 -2.74 7.04
C PRO A 133 -18.19 -1.43 6.25
N ALA A 134 -17.13 -0.95 5.60
CA ALA A 134 -17.12 0.26 4.76
C ALA A 134 -17.50 0.02 3.30
N LEU A 135 -17.89 -1.22 2.92
CA LEU A 135 -18.29 -1.56 1.56
C LEU A 135 -19.39 -0.65 0.98
N PRO A 136 -20.44 -0.26 1.72
CA PRO A 136 -21.46 0.65 1.18
C PRO A 136 -20.87 2.01 0.75
N GLU A 137 -19.95 2.56 1.54
CA GLU A 137 -19.27 3.81 1.22
C GLU A 137 -18.35 3.67 -0.01
N VAL A 138 -17.67 2.53 -0.18
CA VAL A 138 -16.84 2.24 -1.36
C VAL A 138 -17.69 2.09 -2.62
N VAL A 139 -18.83 1.38 -2.53
CA VAL A 139 -19.74 1.19 -3.68
C VAL A 139 -20.35 2.52 -4.12
N ALA A 140 -20.71 3.40 -3.17
CA ALA A 140 -21.23 4.73 -3.51
C ALA A 140 -20.22 5.59 -4.29
N LEU A 141 -18.92 5.36 -4.13
CA LEU A 141 -17.87 6.06 -4.89
C LEU A 141 -17.75 5.55 -6.34
N LEU A 142 -18.26 4.36 -6.68
CA LEU A 142 -18.24 3.85 -8.06
C LEU A 142 -19.06 4.72 -9.02
N ASP A 143 -20.04 5.47 -8.51
CA ASP A 143 -20.88 6.37 -9.31
C ASP A 143 -20.11 7.61 -9.80
N ASP A 144 -18.97 7.93 -9.17
CA ASP A 144 -18.02 8.95 -9.61
C ASP A 144 -17.00 8.35 -10.61
N ALA A 145 -16.69 9.05 -11.69
CA ALA A 145 -15.75 8.56 -12.71
C ALA A 145 -14.28 8.72 -12.25
N THR A 146 -14.07 9.56 -11.24
CA THR A 146 -12.76 9.92 -10.71
C THR A 146 -12.30 8.88 -9.68
N GLY A 147 -11.14 8.25 -9.90
CA GLY A 147 -10.57 7.28 -8.94
C GLY A 147 -11.01 5.81 -9.12
N SER A 148 -11.57 5.46 -10.27
CA SER A 148 -12.17 4.14 -10.53
C SER A 148 -11.23 2.95 -10.28
N LEU A 149 -9.93 3.07 -10.58
CA LEU A 149 -8.96 1.98 -10.35
C LEU A 149 -8.70 1.72 -8.87
N SER A 150 -8.50 2.75 -8.06
CA SER A 150 -8.27 2.57 -6.62
C SER A 150 -9.47 1.92 -5.94
N ILE A 151 -10.69 2.21 -6.39
CA ILE A 151 -11.91 1.56 -5.90
C ILE A 151 -11.91 0.06 -6.28
N VAL A 152 -11.56 -0.27 -7.52
CA VAL A 152 -11.43 -1.66 -8.00
C VAL A 152 -10.43 -2.45 -7.15
N GLU A 153 -9.28 -1.84 -6.84
CA GLU A 153 -8.27 -2.46 -5.98
C GLU A 153 -8.75 -2.66 -4.53
N VAL A 154 -9.51 -1.71 -3.97
CA VAL A 154 -10.11 -1.85 -2.63
C VAL A 154 -11.09 -3.03 -2.61
N LEU A 155 -11.99 -3.11 -3.60
CA LEU A 155 -12.96 -4.21 -3.71
C LEU A 155 -12.25 -5.57 -3.84
N ALA A 156 -11.18 -5.63 -4.62
CA ALA A 156 -10.35 -6.84 -4.74
C ALA A 156 -9.65 -7.22 -3.42
N ALA A 157 -9.16 -6.23 -2.67
CA ALA A 157 -8.50 -6.44 -1.38
C ALA A 157 -9.47 -6.90 -0.28
N MET A 158 -10.73 -6.44 -0.31
CA MET A 158 -11.80 -6.94 0.55
C MET A 158 -12.15 -8.41 0.27
N GLY A 159 -11.89 -8.89 -0.95
CA GLY A 159 -12.01 -10.29 -1.33
C GLY A 159 -13.48 -10.77 -1.41
N PRO A 160 -13.76 -12.06 -1.13
CA PRO A 160 -15.09 -12.64 -1.33
C PRO A 160 -16.23 -11.97 -0.55
N GLY A 161 -15.93 -11.29 0.57
CA GLY A 161 -16.93 -10.54 1.33
C GLY A 161 -17.55 -9.36 0.57
N ALA A 162 -16.87 -8.88 -0.49
CA ALA A 162 -17.36 -7.79 -1.33
C ALA A 162 -18.21 -8.26 -2.53
N ALA A 163 -18.60 -9.54 -2.60
CA ALA A 163 -19.37 -10.12 -3.71
C ALA A 163 -20.63 -9.32 -4.10
N SER A 164 -21.29 -8.68 -3.14
CA SER A 164 -22.48 -7.85 -3.40
C SER A 164 -22.20 -6.59 -4.25
N ALA A 165 -20.95 -6.15 -4.35
CA ALA A 165 -20.54 -5.01 -5.17
C ALA A 165 -20.33 -5.36 -6.65
N GLU A 166 -20.28 -6.65 -6.99
CA GLU A 166 -19.98 -7.13 -8.35
C GLU A 166 -20.93 -6.56 -9.43
N PRO A 167 -22.26 -6.51 -9.23
CA PRO A 167 -23.15 -5.92 -10.22
C PRO A 167 -22.88 -4.42 -10.46
N ALA A 168 -22.57 -3.67 -9.39
CA ALA A 168 -22.26 -2.24 -9.49
C ALA A 168 -20.94 -2.01 -10.23
N LEU A 169 -19.91 -2.82 -9.93
CA LEU A 169 -18.63 -2.79 -10.62
C LEU A 169 -18.79 -3.08 -12.14
N ARG A 170 -19.62 -4.07 -12.50
CA ARG A 170 -19.87 -4.44 -13.90
C ARG A 170 -20.71 -3.40 -14.65
N ALA A 171 -21.70 -2.81 -13.98
CA ALA A 171 -22.54 -1.77 -14.59
C ALA A 171 -21.74 -0.51 -14.94
N ARG A 172 -20.63 -0.27 -14.23
CA ARG A 172 -19.77 0.87 -14.49
C ARG A 172 -19.00 0.70 -15.80
N LYS A 173 -19.30 1.59 -16.74
CA LYS A 173 -18.50 1.84 -17.94
C LYS A 173 -17.69 3.11 -17.71
N PRO A 174 -16.49 3.05 -17.13
CA PRO A 174 -15.63 4.22 -17.20
C PRO A 174 -15.29 4.51 -18.66
N LEU A 175 -14.69 5.68 -18.88
CA LEU A 175 -13.97 6.05 -20.10
C LEU A 175 -13.35 4.81 -20.76
N ASN A 176 -13.52 4.63 -22.07
CA ASN A 176 -13.12 3.45 -22.88
C ASN A 176 -11.60 3.13 -22.80
N TRP A 177 -11.11 2.79 -21.60
CA TRP A 177 -9.73 2.52 -21.30
C TRP A 177 -9.58 1.02 -21.00
N PRO A 178 -8.87 0.27 -21.85
CA PRO A 178 -8.73 -1.19 -21.73
C PRO A 178 -8.29 -1.67 -20.34
N GLY A 179 -7.38 -0.94 -19.68
CA GLY A 179 -6.86 -1.32 -18.37
C GLY A 179 -7.92 -1.42 -17.28
N TYR A 180 -9.03 -0.66 -17.36
CA TYR A 180 -10.10 -0.78 -16.39
C TYR A 180 -10.81 -2.13 -16.52
N HIS A 181 -11.06 -2.61 -17.74
CA HIS A 181 -11.79 -3.85 -17.96
C HIS A 181 -11.05 -5.06 -17.38
N TRP A 182 -9.73 -5.10 -17.51
CA TRP A 182 -8.92 -6.18 -16.93
C TRP A 182 -8.88 -6.10 -15.40
N ASN A 183 -8.72 -4.90 -14.84
CA ASN A 183 -8.74 -4.69 -13.39
C ASN A 183 -10.12 -5.05 -12.79
N ALA A 184 -11.21 -4.66 -13.44
CA ALA A 184 -12.56 -4.99 -13.02
C ALA A 184 -12.82 -6.52 -13.08
N ALA A 185 -12.35 -7.19 -14.13
CA ALA A 185 -12.44 -8.65 -14.23
C ALA A 185 -11.60 -9.36 -13.17
N TRP A 186 -10.37 -8.88 -12.92
CA TRP A 186 -9.53 -9.38 -11.83
C TRP A 186 -10.23 -9.20 -10.47
N ALA A 187 -10.69 -8.00 -10.15
CA ALA A 187 -11.41 -7.73 -8.90
C ALA A 187 -12.67 -8.58 -8.76
N ALA A 188 -13.47 -8.72 -9.81
CA ALA A 188 -14.63 -9.61 -9.81
C ALA A 188 -14.24 -11.06 -9.46
N SER A 189 -13.12 -11.57 -10.01
CA SER A 189 -12.61 -12.90 -9.65
C SER A 189 -12.18 -13.01 -8.18
N ARG A 190 -11.63 -11.93 -7.60
CA ARG A 190 -11.24 -11.85 -6.18
C ARG A 190 -12.46 -11.82 -5.24
N MET A 191 -13.58 -11.29 -5.71
CA MET A 191 -14.87 -11.27 -5.01
C MET A 191 -15.70 -12.56 -5.17
N GLY A 192 -15.17 -13.58 -5.84
CA GLY A 192 -15.84 -14.87 -6.05
C GLY A 192 -16.53 -15.04 -7.41
N GLY A 193 -16.30 -14.13 -8.36
CA GLY A 193 -16.72 -14.26 -9.76
C GLY A 193 -15.92 -15.30 -10.54
N ASP A 194 -16.23 -15.45 -11.84
CA ASP A 194 -15.60 -16.44 -12.72
C ASP A 194 -14.10 -16.15 -12.95
N ARG A 195 -13.27 -16.86 -12.20
CA ARG A 195 -11.81 -16.78 -12.25
C ARG A 195 -11.23 -17.25 -13.57
N THR A 196 -11.84 -18.21 -14.25
CA THR A 196 -11.35 -18.71 -15.54
C THR A 196 -11.60 -17.69 -16.64
N ALA A 197 -12.79 -17.08 -16.65
CA ALA A 197 -13.09 -16.01 -17.60
C ALA A 197 -12.21 -14.77 -17.40
N ALA A 198 -11.97 -14.38 -16.13
CA ALA A 198 -11.06 -13.29 -15.81
C ALA A 198 -9.62 -13.57 -16.26
N LEU A 199 -9.09 -14.77 -15.97
CA LEU A 199 -7.77 -15.19 -16.40
C LEU A 199 -7.62 -15.14 -17.93
N ARG A 200 -8.60 -15.66 -18.67
CA ARG A 200 -8.57 -15.63 -20.14
C ARG A 200 -8.51 -14.19 -20.65
N LEU A 201 -9.36 -13.31 -20.16
CA LEU A 201 -9.38 -11.90 -20.58
C LEU A 201 -8.03 -11.20 -20.33
N ILE A 202 -7.47 -11.38 -19.13
CA ILE A 202 -6.20 -10.77 -18.72
C ILE A 202 -5.03 -11.36 -19.50
N GLY A 203 -5.00 -12.68 -19.64
CA GLY A 203 -3.95 -13.37 -20.36
C GLY A 203 -3.96 -13.08 -21.87
N ASP A 204 -5.14 -12.99 -22.49
CA ASP A 204 -5.28 -12.59 -23.89
C ASP A 204 -4.74 -11.16 -24.11
N ALA A 205 -4.93 -10.26 -23.14
CA ALA A 205 -4.35 -8.91 -23.18
C ALA A 205 -2.81 -8.95 -23.09
N VAL A 206 -2.25 -9.75 -22.18
CA VAL A 206 -0.78 -9.94 -22.05
C VAL A 206 -0.16 -10.51 -23.33
N LEU A 207 -0.90 -11.39 -24.04
CA LEU A 207 -0.45 -11.95 -25.32
C LEU A 207 -0.50 -10.94 -26.48
N THR A 208 -1.51 -10.06 -26.51
CA THR A 208 -1.79 -9.19 -27.66
C THR A 208 -1.14 -7.82 -27.59
N GLU A 209 -0.80 -7.31 -26.40
CA GLU A 209 -0.13 -6.02 -26.25
C GLU A 209 1.38 -6.12 -26.51
N GLU A 210 1.83 -5.64 -27.68
CA GLU A 210 3.23 -5.37 -28.02
C GLU A 210 3.58 -3.89 -27.78
N GLY A 211 4.77 -3.61 -27.23
CA GLY A 211 5.22 -2.23 -26.96
C GLY A 211 4.91 -1.73 -25.54
N PRO A 212 5.29 -0.47 -25.19
CA PRO A 212 5.86 -0.09 -23.89
C PRO A 212 4.99 -0.28 -22.63
N TYR A 213 3.74 -0.71 -22.78
CA TYR A 213 2.77 -0.89 -21.70
C TYR A 213 2.58 -2.36 -21.25
N TYR A 214 3.05 -3.35 -22.03
CA TYR A 214 3.15 -4.79 -21.70
C TYR A 214 1.93 -5.48 -21.03
N GLY A 215 0.71 -4.94 -21.19
CA GLY A 215 -0.51 -5.52 -20.65
C GLY A 215 -0.57 -5.59 -19.12
N PRO A 216 -1.63 -6.20 -18.56
CA PRO A 216 -1.86 -6.31 -17.12
C PRO A 216 -1.05 -7.47 -16.48
N VAL A 217 0.25 -7.56 -16.76
CA VAL A 217 1.08 -8.71 -16.36
C VAL A 217 1.05 -8.97 -14.85
N HIS A 218 1.02 -7.91 -14.02
CA HIS A 218 0.96 -8.03 -12.56
C HIS A 218 -0.28 -8.78 -12.07
N LEU A 219 -1.43 -8.65 -12.77
CA LEU A 219 -2.68 -9.32 -12.39
C LEU A 219 -2.59 -10.84 -12.52
N LEU A 220 -1.73 -11.36 -13.40
CA LEU A 220 -1.53 -12.81 -13.57
C LEU A 220 -0.97 -13.47 -12.30
N THR A 221 -0.25 -12.72 -11.46
CA THR A 221 0.33 -13.22 -10.20
C THR A 221 -0.74 -13.84 -9.29
N ASP A 222 -1.95 -13.28 -9.27
CA ASP A 222 -3.01 -13.76 -8.38
C ASP A 222 -3.74 -14.99 -8.92
N PHE A 223 -3.40 -15.47 -10.12
CA PHE A 223 -3.97 -16.69 -10.71
C PHE A 223 -3.16 -17.96 -10.38
N GLY A 224 -1.92 -17.82 -9.91
CA GLY A 224 -1.08 -18.96 -9.52
C GLY A 224 -0.81 -19.87 -10.73
N PRO A 225 -0.73 -21.21 -10.52
CA PRO A 225 -0.45 -22.18 -11.58
C PRO A 225 -1.40 -22.14 -12.78
N ALA A 226 -2.61 -21.58 -12.61
CA ALA A 226 -3.54 -21.41 -13.73
C ALA A 226 -2.98 -20.45 -14.80
N ALA A 227 -2.08 -19.53 -14.43
CA ALA A 227 -1.40 -18.63 -15.36
C ALA A 227 -0.23 -19.26 -16.13
N ALA A 228 0.13 -20.52 -15.87
CA ALA A 228 1.22 -21.23 -16.55
C ALA A 228 1.18 -21.14 -18.10
N PRO A 229 0.00 -21.18 -18.78
CA PRO A 229 -0.05 -21.04 -20.24
C PRO A 229 0.51 -19.72 -20.80
N TYR A 230 0.63 -18.69 -19.96
CA TYR A 230 1.16 -17.38 -20.35
C TYR A 230 2.66 -17.20 -20.03
N ALA A 231 3.31 -18.21 -19.44
CA ALA A 231 4.67 -18.11 -18.89
C ALA A 231 5.73 -17.66 -19.90
N ASP A 232 5.66 -18.13 -21.14
CA ASP A 232 6.65 -17.73 -22.17
C ASP A 232 6.54 -16.26 -22.53
N ARG A 233 5.31 -15.73 -22.60
CA ARG A 233 5.08 -14.29 -22.82
C ARG A 233 5.53 -13.48 -21.62
N VAL A 234 5.22 -13.91 -20.40
CA VAL A 234 5.67 -13.25 -19.16
C VAL A 234 7.20 -13.23 -19.08
N ARG A 235 7.87 -14.32 -19.46
CA ARG A 235 9.34 -14.38 -19.54
C ARG A 235 9.88 -13.37 -20.55
N HIS A 236 9.30 -13.29 -21.74
CA HIS A 236 9.67 -12.28 -22.73
C HIS A 236 9.51 -10.85 -22.19
N ILE A 237 8.40 -10.55 -21.51
CA ILE A 237 8.19 -9.24 -20.87
C ILE A 237 9.29 -8.97 -19.83
N MET A 238 9.55 -9.92 -18.94
CA MET A 238 10.58 -9.80 -17.90
C MET A 238 12.00 -9.58 -18.47
N GLU A 239 12.30 -10.13 -19.64
CA GLU A 239 13.60 -9.98 -20.31
C GLU A 239 13.74 -8.65 -21.07
N ASN A 240 12.63 -8.05 -21.49
CA ASN A 240 12.60 -6.87 -22.36
C ASN A 240 12.08 -5.60 -21.67
N THR A 241 11.83 -5.66 -20.35
CA THR A 241 11.38 -4.52 -19.53
C THR A 241 12.38 -4.17 -18.43
N GLY A 242 12.22 -2.98 -17.87
CA GLY A 242 12.94 -2.51 -16.68
C GLY A 242 11.99 -2.02 -15.60
N GLY A 243 12.56 -1.62 -14.46
CA GLY A 243 11.80 -1.03 -13.35
C GLY A 243 10.71 -1.95 -12.80
N LEU A 244 9.57 -1.36 -12.43
CA LEU A 244 8.45 -2.05 -11.79
C LEU A 244 7.87 -3.18 -12.64
N HIS A 245 7.67 -2.97 -13.94
CA HIS A 245 7.13 -3.99 -14.85
C HIS A 245 7.97 -5.28 -14.86
N ARG A 246 9.29 -5.15 -14.70
CA ARG A 246 10.20 -6.30 -14.63
C ARG A 246 10.00 -7.10 -13.33
N ILE A 247 9.79 -6.41 -12.21
CA ILE A 247 9.47 -7.02 -10.91
C ILE A 247 8.11 -7.74 -10.98
N GLU A 248 7.10 -7.08 -11.55
CA GLU A 248 5.76 -7.63 -11.73
C GLU A 248 5.77 -8.88 -12.62
N ALA A 249 6.51 -8.86 -13.73
CA ALA A 249 6.66 -10.01 -14.61
C ALA A 249 7.41 -11.17 -13.92
N ALA A 250 8.45 -10.88 -13.13
CA ALA A 250 9.15 -11.90 -12.35
C ALA A 250 8.21 -12.59 -11.33
N LEU A 251 7.36 -11.81 -10.64
CA LEU A 251 6.37 -12.35 -9.73
C LEU A 251 5.29 -13.18 -10.44
N ALA A 252 4.77 -12.69 -11.56
CA ALA A 252 3.78 -13.42 -12.35
C ALA A 252 4.35 -14.74 -12.89
N LEU A 253 5.61 -14.74 -13.35
CA LEU A 253 6.30 -15.93 -13.84
C LEU A 253 6.43 -16.99 -12.74
N TRP A 254 6.98 -16.61 -11.58
CA TRP A 254 7.11 -17.53 -10.44
C TRP A 254 5.76 -18.07 -9.97
N SER A 255 4.74 -17.20 -9.87
CA SER A 255 3.40 -17.61 -9.43
C SER A 255 2.77 -18.62 -10.41
N GLY A 256 3.00 -18.43 -11.71
CA GLY A 256 2.51 -19.31 -12.77
C GLY A 256 3.25 -20.64 -12.88
N THR A 257 4.57 -20.65 -12.71
CA THR A 257 5.39 -21.86 -12.90
C THR A 257 5.66 -22.62 -11.61
N GLY A 258 5.63 -21.94 -10.46
CA GLY A 258 6.13 -22.45 -9.18
C GLY A 258 7.66 -22.48 -9.08
N GLU A 259 8.38 -22.18 -10.16
CA GLU A 259 9.84 -22.25 -10.23
C GLU A 259 10.46 -20.92 -9.78
N PRO A 260 11.33 -20.91 -8.75
CA PRO A 260 11.91 -19.68 -8.23
C PRO A 260 12.85 -18.95 -9.21
N GLU A 261 13.58 -19.71 -10.02
CA GLU A 261 14.40 -19.16 -11.11
C GLU A 261 13.60 -19.13 -12.42
N PRO A 262 13.78 -18.10 -13.26
CA PRO A 262 14.77 -17.01 -13.19
C PRO A 262 14.35 -15.80 -12.31
N SER A 263 13.16 -15.83 -11.70
CA SER A 263 12.57 -14.68 -11.03
C SER A 263 13.41 -14.14 -9.87
N ILE A 264 13.98 -15.02 -9.04
CA ILE A 264 14.85 -14.58 -7.92
C ILE A 264 16.10 -13.88 -8.44
N SER A 265 16.75 -14.38 -9.49
CA SER A 265 17.92 -13.72 -10.09
C SER A 265 17.60 -12.31 -10.60
N VAL A 266 16.41 -12.12 -11.18
CA VAL A 266 15.95 -10.79 -11.61
C VAL A 266 15.72 -9.86 -10.42
N LEU A 267 15.04 -10.34 -9.38
CA LEU A 267 14.77 -9.56 -8.17
C LEU A 267 16.06 -9.20 -7.41
N ALA A 268 17.06 -10.09 -7.41
CA ALA A 268 18.37 -9.83 -6.84
C ALA A 268 19.06 -8.62 -7.49
N GLY A 269 18.83 -8.40 -8.79
CA GLY A 269 19.35 -7.24 -9.52
C GLY A 269 18.89 -5.88 -8.98
N PHE A 270 17.81 -5.83 -8.21
CA PHE A 270 17.33 -4.61 -7.53
C PHE A 270 17.83 -4.48 -6.09
N VAL A 271 18.41 -5.55 -5.52
CA VAL A 271 18.96 -5.58 -4.16
C VAL A 271 20.46 -5.29 -4.17
N LEU A 272 21.19 -5.89 -5.11
CA LEU A 272 22.66 -5.79 -5.17
C LEU A 272 23.16 -4.34 -5.28
N PRO A 273 22.59 -3.46 -6.13
CA PRO A 273 23.07 -2.07 -6.25
C PRO A 273 22.98 -1.28 -4.94
N ILE A 274 22.02 -1.59 -4.07
CA ILE A 274 21.89 -0.92 -2.76
C ILE A 274 23.00 -1.37 -1.81
N ALA A 275 23.40 -2.64 -1.86
CA ALA A 275 24.55 -3.12 -1.09
C ALA A 275 25.87 -2.50 -1.56
N ASP A 276 25.95 -2.10 -2.83
CA ASP A 276 27.09 -1.39 -3.43
C ASP A 276 27.07 0.13 -3.19
N GLY A 277 26.12 0.62 -2.38
CA GLY A 277 26.01 2.02 -1.98
C GLY A 277 25.08 2.88 -2.83
N GLY A 278 24.24 2.27 -3.68
CA GLY A 278 23.18 2.98 -4.39
C GLY A 278 22.07 3.50 -3.47
N ASP A 279 21.36 4.54 -3.92
CA ASP A 279 20.35 5.29 -3.15
C ASP A 279 18.92 5.20 -3.73
N ASP A 280 18.68 4.38 -4.76
CA ASP A 280 17.33 4.15 -5.31
C ASP A 280 16.55 3.12 -4.47
N HIS A 281 15.92 3.60 -3.40
CA HIS A 281 15.19 2.74 -2.47
C HIS A 281 13.76 2.38 -2.92
N GLY A 282 13.25 3.00 -4.00
CA GLY A 282 11.87 2.78 -4.46
C GLY A 282 11.66 1.36 -4.99
N LEU A 283 12.44 0.99 -6.02
CA LEU A 283 12.38 -0.36 -6.60
C LEU A 283 12.95 -1.43 -5.67
N PHE A 284 13.85 -1.04 -4.76
CA PHE A 284 14.36 -1.92 -3.72
C PHE A 284 13.24 -2.46 -2.83
N GLY A 285 12.35 -1.60 -2.33
CA GLY A 285 11.21 -2.02 -1.50
C GLY A 285 10.28 -2.99 -2.22
N GLU A 286 9.95 -2.72 -3.49
CA GLU A 286 9.13 -3.64 -4.30
C GLU A 286 9.81 -5.01 -4.50
N ALA A 287 11.12 -5.01 -4.73
CA ALA A 287 11.89 -6.25 -4.84
C ALA A 287 11.91 -7.05 -3.53
N LEU A 288 12.02 -6.39 -2.36
CA LEU A 288 11.95 -7.07 -1.06
C LEU A 288 10.58 -7.71 -0.85
N ARG A 289 9.48 -7.00 -1.15
CA ARG A 289 8.13 -7.56 -1.04
C ARG A 289 7.93 -8.74 -1.99
N ALA A 290 8.47 -8.64 -3.21
CA ALA A 290 8.44 -9.74 -4.18
C ALA A 290 9.20 -10.97 -3.68
N LEU A 291 10.43 -10.79 -3.19
CA LEU A 291 11.25 -11.85 -2.60
C LEU A 291 10.57 -12.49 -1.37
N ALA A 292 9.91 -11.68 -0.54
CA ALA A 292 9.18 -12.16 0.63
C ALA A 292 7.98 -13.04 0.24
N ARG A 293 7.31 -12.71 -0.88
CA ARG A 293 6.23 -13.52 -1.45
C ARG A 293 6.73 -14.85 -2.02
N ILE A 294 7.90 -14.85 -2.67
CA ILE A 294 8.54 -16.07 -3.18
C ILE A 294 9.04 -16.96 -2.03
N GLY A 295 9.55 -16.35 -0.96
CA GLY A 295 9.98 -17.06 0.25
C GLY A 295 11.34 -17.77 0.12
N THR A 296 12.16 -17.41 -0.87
CA THR A 296 13.51 -17.99 -1.08
C THR A 296 14.49 -16.90 -1.51
N LEU A 297 15.76 -17.06 -1.16
CA LEU A 297 16.85 -16.14 -1.49
C LEU A 297 18.07 -16.87 -2.05
N THR A 298 18.79 -16.25 -2.97
CA THR A 298 20.14 -16.71 -3.34
C THR A 298 21.15 -16.35 -2.24
N PRO A 299 22.29 -17.05 -2.16
CA PRO A 299 23.38 -16.68 -1.25
C PRO A 299 23.89 -15.25 -1.46
N ALA A 300 23.94 -14.78 -2.71
CA ALA A 300 24.36 -13.43 -3.06
C ALA A 300 23.38 -12.37 -2.53
N THR A 301 22.07 -12.57 -2.74
CA THR A 301 21.04 -11.68 -2.18
C THR A 301 21.11 -11.66 -0.66
N ARG A 302 21.30 -12.81 -0.01
CA ARG A 302 21.43 -12.88 1.45
C ARG A 302 22.65 -12.11 1.97
N ALA A 303 23.79 -12.18 1.27
CA ALA A 303 24.97 -11.41 1.61
C ALA A 303 24.73 -9.90 1.45
N ALA A 304 24.14 -9.48 0.33
CA ALA A 304 23.77 -8.08 0.06
C ALA A 304 22.84 -7.52 1.14
N LEU A 305 21.78 -8.26 1.51
CA LEU A 305 20.85 -7.84 2.57
C LEU A 305 21.54 -7.68 3.93
N ARG A 306 22.55 -8.50 4.26
CA ARG A 306 23.34 -8.32 5.49
C ARG A 306 24.18 -7.03 5.46
N THR A 307 24.75 -6.70 4.30
CA THR A 307 25.47 -5.43 4.10
C THR A 307 24.52 -4.25 4.31
N VAL A 308 23.36 -4.26 3.64
CA VAL A 308 22.35 -3.19 3.76
C VAL A 308 21.82 -3.08 5.19
N ARG A 309 21.59 -4.22 5.88
CA ARG A 309 21.18 -4.23 7.29
C ARG A 309 22.18 -3.50 8.20
N GLY A 310 23.47 -3.66 7.94
CA GLY A 310 24.56 -3.03 8.70
C GLY A 310 24.84 -1.58 8.31
N PHE A 311 24.10 -1.01 7.35
CA PHE A 311 24.24 0.40 6.99
C PHE A 311 23.62 1.30 8.08
N ASP A 312 24.42 2.24 8.59
CA ASP A 312 24.01 3.17 9.64
C ASP A 312 23.15 4.35 9.14
N GLY A 313 23.03 4.52 7.81
CA GLY A 313 22.19 5.55 7.20
C GLY A 313 20.72 5.13 7.07
N ARG A 314 19.89 6.07 6.64
CA ARG A 314 18.46 5.83 6.41
C ARG A 314 18.24 5.18 5.05
N LEU A 315 17.46 4.10 5.01
CA LEU A 315 16.96 3.47 3.80
C LEU A 315 15.65 4.15 3.41
N ALA A 316 15.71 5.21 2.61
CA ALA A 316 14.51 5.91 2.17
C ALA A 316 14.74 6.67 0.88
N GLN A 317 13.77 6.59 -0.02
CA GLN A 317 13.65 7.46 -1.18
C GLN A 317 13.03 8.79 -0.77
N GLU A 318 12.07 8.71 0.14
CA GLU A 318 11.41 9.88 0.68
C GLU A 318 12.37 10.70 1.53
N ARG A 319 12.21 12.02 1.49
CA ARG A 319 13.02 12.94 2.31
C ARG A 319 12.25 13.49 3.50
N ASN A 320 10.95 13.31 3.52
CA ASN A 320 10.07 13.79 4.56
C ASN A 320 9.99 12.84 5.77
N TYR A 321 8.97 12.98 6.61
CA TYR A 321 8.78 12.06 7.74
C TYR A 321 8.51 10.61 7.30
N GLU A 322 7.94 10.38 6.11
CA GLU A 322 7.71 9.04 5.57
C GLU A 322 9.03 8.30 5.35
N ALA A 323 10.15 9.02 5.23
CA ALA A 323 11.48 8.43 5.21
C ALA A 323 11.75 7.55 6.45
N PHE A 324 11.27 7.94 7.63
CA PHE A 324 11.43 7.12 8.83
C PHE A 324 10.53 5.88 8.78
N LEU A 325 9.31 6.01 8.25
CA LEU A 325 8.42 4.87 8.07
C LEU A 325 8.96 3.89 7.03
N GLN A 326 9.47 4.40 5.92
CA GLN A 326 10.05 3.63 4.83
C GLN A 326 11.31 2.90 5.31
N ASP A 327 12.19 3.56 6.09
CA ASP A 327 13.35 2.89 6.68
C ASP A 327 12.95 1.76 7.61
N GLU A 328 11.96 1.99 8.50
CA GLU A 328 11.43 0.94 9.37
C GLU A 328 10.81 -0.21 8.58
N GLU A 329 10.04 0.07 7.53
CA GLU A 329 9.43 -0.94 6.65
C GLU A 329 10.51 -1.76 5.94
N LEU A 330 11.49 -1.11 5.31
CA LEU A 330 12.57 -1.77 4.59
C LEU A 330 13.43 -2.60 5.52
N ARG A 331 13.78 -2.09 6.72
CA ARG A 331 14.54 -2.85 7.72
C ARG A 331 13.77 -4.05 8.23
N ALA A 332 12.47 -3.91 8.49
CA ALA A 332 11.63 -5.04 8.88
C ALA A 332 11.53 -6.10 7.75
N ALA A 333 11.42 -5.67 6.50
CA ALA A 333 11.42 -6.58 5.35
C ALA A 333 12.77 -7.31 5.19
N ILE A 334 13.90 -6.60 5.38
CA ILE A 334 15.24 -7.20 5.40
C ILE A 334 15.36 -8.24 6.52
N ASP A 335 14.95 -7.90 7.74
CA ASP A 335 15.00 -8.82 8.89
C ASP A 335 14.15 -10.07 8.64
N TYR A 336 12.94 -9.91 8.11
CA TYR A 336 12.07 -11.02 7.70
C TYR A 336 12.74 -11.92 6.67
N LEU A 337 13.27 -11.34 5.59
CA LEU A 337 13.94 -12.07 4.51
C LEU A 337 15.17 -12.82 5.00
N LEU A 338 15.96 -12.23 5.89
CA LEU A 338 17.14 -12.89 6.47
C LEU A 338 16.81 -14.03 7.41
N ALA A 339 15.59 -14.04 7.97
CA ALA A 339 15.06 -15.12 8.82
C ALA A 339 14.46 -16.29 8.02
N LEU A 340 14.27 -16.14 6.70
CA LEU A 340 13.86 -17.24 5.83
C LEU A 340 14.92 -18.37 5.83
N PRO A 341 14.49 -19.64 5.71
CA PRO A 341 15.36 -20.81 5.76
C PRO A 341 16.47 -20.80 4.71
#